data_AF-A0A1G8BRY2-F1
#
_entry.id   AF-A0A1G8BRY2-F1
#
_cell.length_a   1.000
_cell.length_b   1.000
_cell.length_c   1.000
_cell.angle_alpha   90.00
_cell.angle_beta   90.00
_cell.angle_gamma   90.00
#
_symmetry.space_group_name_H-M   'P 1'
#
loop_
_entity.id
_entity.type
_entity.pdbx_description
1 polymer ?
#
loop_
_entity_poly.entity_id
_entity_poly.type
_entity_poly.pdbx_seq_one_letter_code
_entity_poly.pdbx_strand_id
1 'polypeptide(L)'
;MKKFDPIIEKYKNKGVSAENIEYAIDSVKDGTKRELILENLTADYRGMNAGDATRLLEELFVANGGEFKKENRGGYFTGAFLLLIGLACGYYIFHVFTYGGVLIRPILVSLLAILGTLGGIASIILALLGAYREDDDLSDE
;
A
#
# COMPACT_ATOMS: atom_id res chain seq x y z
N MET A 1 13.56 -9.12 -12.18
CA MET A 1 14.39 -8.23 -13.01
C MET A 1 13.77 -8.03 -14.39
N LYS A 2 13.36 -9.10 -15.10
CA LYS A 2 12.68 -9.03 -16.42
C LYS A 2 11.64 -7.91 -16.65
N LYS A 3 10.89 -7.52 -15.63
CA LYS A 3 9.88 -6.44 -15.70
C LYS A 3 10.47 -5.01 -15.71
N PHE A 4 11.70 -4.84 -15.23
CA PHE A 4 12.42 -3.57 -15.15
C PHE A 4 13.42 -3.39 -16.29
N ASP A 5 13.88 -4.47 -16.92
CA ASP A 5 14.83 -4.46 -18.05
C ASP A 5 14.52 -3.38 -19.12
N PRO A 6 13.27 -3.22 -19.62
CA PRO A 6 12.98 -2.17 -20.60
C PRO A 6 13.12 -0.74 -20.03
N ILE A 7 12.89 -0.56 -18.74
CA ILE A 7 13.05 0.73 -18.05
C ILE A 7 14.54 1.01 -17.85
N ILE A 8 15.31 0.00 -17.41
CA ILE A 8 16.75 0.10 -17.24
C ILE A 8 17.41 0.53 -18.54
N GLU A 9 17.08 -0.11 -19.66
CA GLU A 9 17.64 0.22 -20.97
C GLU A 9 17.28 1.65 -21.42
N LYS A 10 16.01 2.04 -21.25
CA LYS A 10 15.52 3.38 -21.59
C LYS A 10 16.26 4.49 -20.85
N TYR A 11 16.47 4.35 -19.54
CA TYR A 11 17.11 5.39 -18.73
C TYR A 11 18.64 5.37 -18.81
N LYS A 12 19.25 4.19 -19.06
CA LYS A 12 20.68 4.12 -19.44
C LYS A 12 20.95 4.88 -20.74
N ASN A 13 20.09 4.73 -21.74
CA ASN A 13 20.22 5.45 -23.02
C ASN A 13 20.03 6.97 -22.88
N LYS A 14 19.39 7.43 -21.79
CA LYS A 14 19.27 8.86 -21.43
C LYS A 14 20.46 9.38 -20.62
N GLY A 15 21.46 8.56 -20.33
CA GLY A 15 22.64 8.94 -19.54
C GLY A 15 22.46 8.89 -18.02
N VAL A 16 21.39 8.25 -17.52
CA VAL A 16 21.22 8.04 -16.08
C VAL A 16 22.20 6.96 -15.60
N SER A 17 22.87 7.21 -14.48
CA SER A 17 23.84 6.27 -13.92
C SER A 17 23.16 4.94 -13.54
N ALA A 18 23.88 3.83 -13.73
CA ALA A 18 23.37 2.52 -13.38
C ALA A 18 23.07 2.41 -11.87
N GLU A 19 23.88 3.04 -11.02
CA GLU A 19 23.71 3.08 -9.57
C GLU A 19 22.41 3.77 -9.15
N ASN A 20 22.02 4.86 -9.83
CA ASN A 20 20.75 5.54 -9.57
C ASN A 20 19.56 4.66 -9.92
N ILE A 21 19.64 3.96 -11.06
CA ILE A 21 18.59 3.04 -11.52
C ILE A 21 18.46 1.84 -10.58
N GLU A 22 19.59 1.25 -10.16
CA GLU A 22 19.62 0.11 -9.24
C GLU A 22 19.05 0.47 -7.87
N TYR A 23 19.49 1.60 -7.31
CA TYR A 23 18.91 2.14 -6.08
C TYR A 23 17.41 2.39 -6.19
N ALA A 24 16.93 2.99 -7.28
CA ALA A 24 15.51 3.26 -7.46
C ALA A 24 14.71 1.96 -7.53
N ILE A 25 15.22 0.95 -8.24
CA ILE A 25 14.60 -0.37 -8.35
C ILE A 25 14.50 -1.03 -6.97
N ASP A 26 15.59 -1.05 -6.21
CA ASP A 26 15.61 -1.71 -4.90
C ASP A 26 14.76 -0.96 -3.90
N SER A 27 14.80 0.37 -3.90
CA SER A 27 13.95 1.20 -3.04
C SER A 27 12.46 1.01 -3.33
N VAL A 28 12.08 0.87 -4.60
CA VAL A 28 10.70 0.57 -5.02
C VAL A 28 10.29 -0.85 -4.59
N LYS A 29 11.18 -1.85 -4.69
CA LYS A 29 10.90 -3.22 -4.21
C LYS A 29 10.72 -3.25 -2.69
N ASP A 30 11.56 -2.50 -1.97
CA ASP A 30 11.57 -2.42 -0.52
C ASP A 30 10.39 -1.61 0.04
N GLY A 31 9.64 -0.94 -0.84
CA GLY A 31 8.50 -0.12 -0.48
C GLY A 31 8.91 1.16 0.24
N THR A 32 10.09 1.71 -0.06
CA THR A 32 10.53 3.00 0.49
C THR A 32 9.58 4.10 0.00
N LYS A 33 9.33 5.12 0.85
CA LYS A 33 8.45 6.25 0.51
C LYS A 33 8.92 6.95 -0.75
N ARG A 34 8.00 7.33 -1.64
CA ARG A 34 8.33 7.92 -2.96
C ARG A 34 9.18 9.17 -2.81
N GLU A 35 8.84 10.01 -1.84
CA GLU A 35 9.46 11.29 -1.54
C GLU A 35 10.93 11.08 -1.18
N LEU A 36 11.23 10.10 -0.32
CA LEU A 36 12.59 9.75 0.07
C LEU A 36 13.43 9.23 -1.10
N ILE A 37 12.82 8.50 -2.03
CA ILE A 37 13.53 8.03 -3.23
C ILE A 37 13.81 9.20 -4.16
N LEU A 38 12.84 10.10 -4.35
CA LEU A 38 13.01 11.31 -5.14
C LEU A 38 14.11 12.19 -4.59
N GLU A 39 14.04 12.52 -3.29
CA GLU A 39 15.03 13.34 -2.59
C GLU A 39 16.43 12.78 -2.79
N ASN A 40 16.62 11.48 -2.57
CA ASN A 40 17.91 10.83 -2.77
C ASN A 40 18.38 10.84 -4.22
N LEU A 41 17.49 10.62 -5.20
CA LEU A 41 17.85 10.66 -6.62
C LEU A 41 18.24 12.07 -7.09
N THR A 42 17.57 13.09 -6.55
CA THR A 42 17.82 14.49 -6.88
C THR A 42 18.93 15.14 -6.05
N ALA A 43 19.39 14.49 -4.99
CA ALA A 43 20.44 15.00 -4.13
C ALA A 43 21.72 15.28 -4.93
N ASP A 44 22.48 16.28 -4.50
CA ASP A 44 23.64 16.81 -5.21
C ASP A 44 24.67 15.74 -5.62
N TYR A 45 24.83 14.69 -4.80
CA TYR A 45 25.76 13.60 -5.08
C TYR A 45 25.29 12.63 -6.16
N ARG A 46 23.97 12.55 -6.43
CA ARG A 46 23.38 11.71 -7.49
C ARG A 46 23.02 12.50 -8.74
N GLY A 47 22.71 13.78 -8.58
CA GLY A 47 22.59 14.78 -9.64
C GLY A 47 21.51 14.50 -10.69
N MET A 48 20.47 13.70 -10.36
CA MET A 48 19.40 13.41 -11.31
C MET A 48 18.41 14.57 -11.37
N ASN A 49 17.95 14.93 -12.56
CA ASN A 49 16.89 15.93 -12.71
C ASN A 49 15.59 15.42 -12.08
N ALA A 50 14.91 16.26 -11.29
CA ALA A 50 13.65 15.91 -10.62
C ALA A 50 12.57 15.38 -11.57
N GLY A 51 12.47 15.93 -12.79
CA GLY A 51 11.53 15.47 -13.82
C GLY A 51 11.84 14.06 -14.32
N ASP A 52 13.13 13.75 -14.53
CA ASP A 52 13.54 12.40 -14.92
C ASP A 52 13.44 11.41 -13.77
N ALA A 53 13.77 11.82 -12.55
CA ALA A 53 13.63 10.99 -11.33
C ALA A 53 12.16 10.63 -11.09
N THR A 54 11.25 11.60 -11.26
CA THR A 54 9.79 11.39 -11.15
C THR A 54 9.28 10.38 -12.17
N ARG A 55 9.66 10.53 -13.44
CA ARG A 55 9.23 9.62 -14.50
C ARG A 55 9.82 8.22 -14.33
N LEU A 56 11.09 8.12 -13.93
CA LEU A 56 11.73 6.84 -13.62
C LEU A 56 10.95 6.12 -12.51
N LEU A 57 10.67 6.83 -11.41
CA LEU A 57 9.94 6.28 -10.28
C LEU A 57 8.53 5.85 -10.65
N GLU A 58 7.82 6.63 -11.45
CA GLU A 58 6.46 6.28 -11.89
C GLU A 58 6.46 5.02 -12.76
N GLU A 59 7.39 4.91 -13.72
CA GLU A 59 7.53 3.71 -14.55
C GLU A 59 7.93 2.48 -13.72
N LEU A 60 8.85 2.63 -12.77
CA LEU A 60 9.26 1.57 -11.85
C LEU A 60 8.13 1.15 -10.93
N PHE A 61 7.33 2.11 -10.46
CA PHE A 61 6.17 1.89 -9.61
C PHE A 61 5.08 1.09 -10.33
N VAL A 62 4.72 1.50 -11.54
CA VAL A 62 3.77 0.78 -12.40
C VAL A 62 4.29 -0.62 -12.69
N ALA A 63 5.57 -0.78 -13.06
CA ALA A 63 6.19 -2.08 -13.26
C ALA A 63 6.25 -2.93 -11.98
N ASN A 64 6.23 -2.30 -10.80
CA ASN A 64 6.20 -3.03 -9.54
C ASN A 64 4.80 -3.50 -9.11
N GLY A 65 3.74 -3.10 -9.83
CA GLY A 65 2.35 -3.45 -9.52
C GLY A 65 1.53 -2.29 -8.96
N GLY A 66 2.05 -1.06 -9.01
CA GLY A 66 1.29 0.14 -8.66
C GLY A 66 1.11 0.40 -7.17
N GLU A 67 1.89 -0.24 -6.29
CA GLU A 67 1.83 -0.03 -4.83
C GLU A 67 3.22 -0.06 -4.16
N PHE A 68 3.45 0.87 -3.22
CA PHE A 68 4.59 0.84 -2.31
C PHE A 68 4.19 -0.04 -1.15
N LYS A 69 4.70 -1.28 -1.13
CA LYS A 69 4.27 -2.34 -0.20
C LYS A 69 4.30 -1.97 1.28
N LYS A 70 5.09 -0.97 1.71
CA LYS A 70 5.14 -0.54 3.12
C LYS A 70 4.13 0.53 3.47
N GLU A 71 3.80 1.46 2.57
CA GLU A 71 2.90 2.58 2.86
C GLU A 71 1.48 2.10 3.23
N ASN A 72 0.95 1.11 2.52
CA ASN A 72 -0.45 0.69 2.72
C ASN A 72 -0.65 -0.41 3.79
N ARG A 73 0.41 -0.83 4.52
CA ARG A 73 0.32 -1.98 5.45
C ARG A 73 -0.67 -1.75 6.59
N GLY A 74 -0.77 -0.52 7.10
CA GLY A 74 -1.70 -0.18 8.18
C GLY A 74 -3.15 -0.36 7.76
N GLY A 75 -3.50 0.10 6.55
CA GLY A 75 -4.84 -0.07 5.98
C GLY A 75 -5.19 -1.54 5.74
N TYR A 76 -4.26 -2.34 5.19
CA TYR A 76 -4.47 -3.78 5.02
C TYR A 76 -4.65 -4.53 6.33
N PHE A 77 -3.82 -4.23 7.34
CA PHE A 77 -3.91 -4.90 8.63
C PHE A 77 -5.22 -4.56 9.37
N THR A 78 -5.57 -3.28 9.42
CA THR A 78 -6.82 -2.81 10.02
C THR A 78 -8.03 -3.40 9.29
N GLY A 79 -7.99 -3.37 7.95
CA GLY A 79 -9.03 -3.93 7.12
C GLY A 79 -9.22 -5.44 7.32
N ALA A 80 -8.13 -6.20 7.34
CA ALA A 80 -8.16 -7.64 7.57
C ALA A 80 -8.66 -8.00 8.98
N PHE A 81 -8.26 -7.24 10.00
CA PHE A 81 -8.71 -7.44 11.38
C PHE A 81 -10.21 -7.20 11.53
N LEU A 82 -10.72 -6.09 10.98
CA LEU A 82 -12.15 -5.78 10.99
C LEU A 82 -12.97 -6.84 10.23
N LEU A 83 -12.48 -7.30 9.08
CA LEU A 83 -13.11 -8.38 8.32
C LEU A 83 -13.16 -9.68 9.11
N LEU A 84 -12.10 -10.03 9.82
CA LEU A 84 -12.06 -11.25 10.63
C LEU A 84 -13.10 -11.19 11.75
N ILE A 85 -13.22 -10.05 12.45
CA ILE A 85 -14.26 -9.82 13.45
C ILE A 85 -15.65 -9.91 12.81
N GLY A 86 -15.85 -9.23 11.68
CA GLY A 86 -17.11 -9.21 10.95
C GLY A 86 -17.58 -10.61 10.54
N LEU A 87 -16.69 -11.40 9.96
CA LEU A 87 -16.93 -12.77 9.53
C LEU A 87 -17.16 -13.72 10.72
N ALA A 88 -16.41 -13.57 11.81
CA ALA A 88 -16.63 -14.36 13.01
C ALA A 88 -18.02 -14.10 13.63
N CYS A 89 -18.44 -12.83 13.71
CA CYS A 89 -19.78 -12.47 14.16
C CYS A 89 -20.86 -12.95 13.19
N GLY A 90 -20.64 -12.82 11.88
CA GLY A 90 -21.55 -13.33 10.86
C GLY A 90 -21.74 -14.85 10.94
N TYR A 91 -20.64 -15.59 11.10
CA TYR A 91 -20.65 -17.03 11.31
C TYR A 91 -21.41 -17.42 12.58
N TYR A 92 -21.16 -16.74 13.70
CA TYR A 92 -21.88 -16.98 14.94
C TYR A 92 -23.39 -16.77 14.79
N ILE A 93 -23.82 -15.68 14.15
CA ILE A 93 -25.24 -15.42 13.85
C ILE A 93 -25.81 -16.56 13.01
N PHE A 94 -25.14 -16.92 11.91
CA PHE A 94 -25.57 -18.01 11.02
C PHE A 94 -25.70 -19.34 11.76
N HIS A 95 -24.73 -19.67 12.61
CA HIS A 95 -24.73 -20.89 13.40
C HIS A 95 -25.92 -20.95 14.36
N VAL A 96 -26.19 -19.87 15.10
CA VAL A 96 -27.32 -19.79 16.04
C VAL A 96 -28.66 -19.93 15.32
N PHE A 97 -28.82 -19.30 14.15
CA PHE A 97 -30.04 -19.41 13.34
C PHE A 97 -30.26 -20.80 12.74
N THR A 98 -29.19 -21.51 12.39
CA THR A 98 -29.27 -22.79 11.67
C THR A 98 -29.37 -23.99 12.61
N TYR A 99 -28.55 -24.03 13.66
CA TYR A 99 -28.42 -25.17 14.55
C TYR A 99 -29.18 -24.98 15.88
N GLY A 100 -29.82 -23.82 16.05
CA GLY A 100 -30.47 -23.44 17.29
C GLY A 100 -29.49 -22.92 18.34
N GLY A 101 -29.97 -22.01 19.19
CA GLY A 101 -29.16 -21.40 20.25
C GLY A 101 -29.76 -20.07 20.71
N VAL A 102 -29.10 -19.43 21.68
CA VAL A 102 -29.46 -18.08 22.15
C VAL A 102 -28.44 -17.09 21.61
N LEU A 103 -28.92 -16.09 20.87
CA LEU A 103 -28.08 -15.00 20.39
C LEU A 103 -27.86 -14.01 21.54
N ILE A 104 -26.65 -13.97 22.09
CA ILE A 104 -26.32 -13.06 23.19
C ILE A 104 -26.14 -11.65 22.61
N ARG A 105 -26.92 -10.68 23.12
CA ARG A 105 -26.88 -9.27 22.68
C ARG A 105 -27.06 -9.10 21.16
N PRO A 106 -28.25 -9.46 20.62
CA PRO A 106 -28.53 -9.49 19.18
C PRO A 106 -28.11 -8.24 18.43
N ILE A 107 -28.49 -7.07 18.94
CA ILE A 107 -28.25 -5.78 18.29
C ILE A 107 -26.74 -5.52 18.18
N LEU A 108 -25.99 -5.79 19.25
CA LEU A 108 -24.57 -5.48 19.32
C LEU A 108 -23.76 -6.39 18.39
N VAL A 109 -24.06 -7.70 18.40
CA VAL A 109 -23.38 -8.67 17.53
C VAL A 109 -23.67 -8.41 16.05
N SER A 110 -24.92 -8.08 15.70
CA SER A 110 -25.29 -7.74 14.33
C SER A 110 -24.62 -6.44 13.87
N LEU A 111 -24.54 -5.42 14.73
CA LEU A 111 -23.81 -4.19 14.42
C LEU A 111 -22.32 -4.48 14.21
N LEU A 112 -21.71 -5.30 15.06
CA LEU A 112 -20.29 -5.68 14.92
C LEU A 112 -20.04 -6.44 13.61
N ALA A 113 -20.93 -7.35 13.23
CA ALA A 113 -20.84 -8.10 11.98
C ALA A 113 -20.87 -7.16 10.77
N ILE A 114 -21.84 -6.22 10.75
CA ILE A 114 -22.00 -5.28 9.64
C ILE A 114 -20.84 -4.28 9.59
N LEU A 115 -20.54 -3.60 10.70
CA LEU A 115 -19.49 -2.59 10.76
C LEU A 115 -18.09 -3.18 10.56
N GLY A 116 -17.82 -4.36 11.11
CA GLY A 116 -16.55 -5.06 10.90
C GLY A 116 -16.36 -5.48 9.45
N THR A 117 -17.40 -6.02 8.81
CA THR A 117 -17.30 -6.45 7.41
C THR A 117 -17.20 -5.27 6.46
N LEU A 118 -18.11 -4.30 6.57
CA LEU A 118 -18.11 -3.11 5.71
C LEU A 118 -16.89 -2.23 5.95
N GLY A 119 -16.53 -1.98 7.22
CA GLY A 119 -15.35 -1.22 7.59
C GLY A 119 -14.07 -1.92 7.14
N GLY A 120 -13.99 -3.24 7.28
CA GLY A 120 -12.85 -4.02 6.80
C GLY A 120 -12.66 -3.95 5.29
N ILE A 121 -13.74 -4.11 4.52
CA ILE A 121 -13.73 -3.95 3.06
C ILE A 121 -13.35 -2.52 2.68
N ALA A 122 -13.95 -1.52 3.32
CA ALA A 122 -13.68 -0.11 3.04
C ALA A 122 -12.20 0.23 3.31
N SER A 123 -11.62 -0.21 4.43
CA SER A 123 -10.20 0.00 4.74
C SER A 123 -9.27 -0.67 3.73
N ILE A 124 -9.60 -1.87 3.24
CA ILE A 124 -8.80 -2.51 2.17
C ILE A 124 -8.91 -1.72 0.88
N ILE A 125 -10.11 -1.28 0.48
CA ILE A 125 -10.31 -0.46 -0.72
C ILE A 125 -9.54 0.86 -0.60
N LEU A 126 -9.63 1.54 0.54
CA LEU A 126 -8.89 2.77 0.81
C LEU A 126 -7.38 2.55 0.80
N ALA A 127 -6.90 1.41 1.30
CA ALA A 127 -5.49 1.01 1.20
C ALA A 127 -5.08 0.80 -0.26
N LEU A 128 -5.87 0.08 -1.06
CA LEU A 128 -5.62 -0.09 -2.51
C LEU A 128 -5.62 1.25 -3.26
N LEU A 129 -6.46 2.20 -2.84
CA LEU A 129 -6.51 3.55 -3.40
C LEU A 129 -5.39 4.47 -2.89
N GLY A 130 -4.55 4.01 -1.96
CA GLY A 130 -3.43 4.78 -1.42
C GLY A 130 -3.82 5.84 -0.38
N ALA A 131 -4.99 5.75 0.24
CA ALA A 131 -5.43 6.70 1.28
C ALA A 131 -4.69 6.54 2.62
N TYR A 132 -3.91 5.47 2.78
CA TYR A 132 -3.03 5.25 3.93
C TYR A 132 -1.57 5.56 3.62
N ARG A 133 -1.29 6.25 2.50
CA ARG A 133 -0.02 6.93 2.32
C ARG A 133 0.15 7.89 3.48
N GLU A 134 1.13 7.63 4.34
CA GLU A 134 1.52 8.58 5.37
C GLU A 134 2.06 9.81 4.64
N ASP A 135 1.23 10.85 4.53
CA ASP A 135 1.67 12.20 4.22
C ASP A 135 2.54 12.64 5.40
N ASP A 136 3.86 12.46 5.31
CA ASP A 136 4.84 12.99 6.28
C ASP A 136 5.00 14.53 6.14
N ASP A 137 3.94 15.24 5.75
CA ASP A 137 3.88 16.69 5.83
C ASP A 137 3.01 17.04 7.04
N LEU A 138 3.64 17.19 8.22
CA LEU A 138 3.27 18.09 9.34
C LEU A 138 4.03 17.72 10.65
N SER A 139 5.33 17.48 10.59
CA SER A 139 6.16 17.51 11.80
C SER A 139 7.52 18.13 11.54
N ASP A 140 7.49 19.44 11.25
CA ASP A 140 8.61 20.35 11.49
C ASP A 140 8.01 21.75 11.79
N GLU A 141 7.54 21.91 13.03
CA GLU A 141 7.61 23.19 13.76
C GLU A 141 8.72 23.07 14.81
#